data_AF-A0A372L9P8-F1
#
_entry.id   AF-A0A372L9P8-F1
#
_cell.length_a   1.000
_cell.length_b   1.000
_cell.length_c   1.000
_cell.angle_alpha   90.00
_cell.angle_beta   90.00
_cell.angle_gamma   90.00
#
_symmetry.space_group_name_H-M   'P 1'
#
loop_
_entity.id
_entity.type
_entity.pdbx_description
1 polymer ?
#
loop_
_entity_poly.entity_id
_entity_poly.type
_entity_poly.pdbx_seq_one_letter_code
_entity_poly.pdbx_strand_id
1 'polypeptide(L)'
;MSAQSVKHHHRLISKILKDAVKWDFIVRNVAEAVTPPKTKKVEMQTWNNEQVKRFLQKSRDTVYFPIYQTAISTGMRRGEVLGIRWQDIDFDNQLIYVRQTLQPILKQGLTFKEPKSGKSRSITRNGKLN
;
A
#
# COMPACT_ATOMS: atom_id res chain seq x y z
N MET A 1 -2.28 18.14 -14.40
CA MET A 1 -2.48 17.45 -13.09
C MET A 1 -3.74 16.61 -13.15
N SER A 2 -3.78 15.41 -12.57
CA SER A 2 -5.00 14.59 -12.56
C SER A 2 -6.06 15.17 -11.62
N ALA A 3 -7.35 14.88 -11.85
CA ALA A 3 -8.43 15.29 -10.95
C ALA A 3 -8.22 14.78 -9.50
N GLN A 4 -7.62 13.59 -9.35
CA GLN A 4 -7.25 13.04 -8.06
C GLN A 4 -6.15 13.88 -7.39
N SER A 5 -5.15 14.30 -8.16
CA SER A 5 -4.09 15.19 -7.68
C SER A 5 -4.69 16.52 -7.20
N VAL A 6 -5.56 17.16 -7.98
CA VAL A 6 -6.23 18.42 -7.58
C VAL A 6 -7.03 18.25 -6.29
N LYS A 7 -7.79 17.15 -6.17
CA LYS A 7 -8.54 16.81 -4.94
C LYS A 7 -7.64 16.63 -3.72
N HIS A 8 -6.45 16.04 -3.88
CA HIS A 8 -5.47 15.93 -2.79
C HIS A 8 -4.93 17.30 -2.37
N HIS A 9 -4.59 18.18 -3.32
CA HIS A 9 -4.14 19.53 -3.01
C HIS A 9 -5.23 20.34 -2.30
N HIS A 10 -6.47 20.29 -2.80
CA HIS A 10 -7.62 20.95 -2.15
C HIS A 10 -7.81 20.48 -0.71
N ARG A 11 -7.75 19.17 -0.45
CA ARG A 11 -7.85 18.62 0.91
C ARG A 11 -6.73 19.09 1.82
N LEU A 12 -5.49 19.14 1.32
CA LEU A 12 -4.34 19.62 2.08
C LEU A 12 -4.52 21.10 2.46
N ILE A 13 -4.83 21.94 1.48
CA ILE A 13 -5.04 23.38 1.68
C ILE A 13 -6.21 23.64 2.63
N SER A 14 -7.35 22.97 2.41
CA SER A 14 -8.53 23.08 3.28
C SER A 14 -8.21 22.68 4.72
N LYS A 15 -7.37 21.65 4.93
CA LYS A 15 -6.94 21.25 6.27
C LYS A 15 -6.02 22.28 6.92
N ILE A 16 -5.03 22.81 6.19
CA ILE A 16 -4.12 23.86 6.68
C ILE A 16 -4.90 25.11 7.10
N LEU A 17 -5.81 25.58 6.24
CA LEU A 17 -6.63 26.77 6.53
C LEU A 17 -7.59 26.53 7.69
N LYS A 18 -8.13 25.32 7.83
CA LYS A 18 -8.95 24.95 8.99
C LYS A 18 -8.16 25.01 10.30
N ASP A 19 -6.90 24.58 10.30
CA ASP A 19 -6.04 24.68 11.47
C ASP A 19 -5.64 26.14 11.74
N ALA A 20 -5.43 26.96 10.69
CA ALA A 20 -5.16 28.40 10.83
C ALA A 20 -6.36 29.19 11.41
N VAL A 21 -7.59 28.84 11.04
CA VAL A 21 -8.80 29.38 11.68
C VAL A 21 -8.86 28.98 13.16
N LYS A 22 -8.56 27.71 13.47
CA LYS A 22 -8.55 27.23 14.86
C LYS A 22 -7.52 27.95 15.74
N TRP A 23 -6.40 28.39 15.15
CA TRP A 23 -5.37 29.17 15.82
C TRP A 23 -5.58 30.68 15.74
N ASP A 24 -6.73 31.12 15.23
CA ASP A 24 -7.11 32.53 15.11
C ASP A 24 -6.15 33.38 14.23
N PHE A 25 -5.42 32.73 13.31
CA PHE A 25 -4.57 33.42 12.33
C PHE A 25 -5.38 34.01 11.17
N ILE A 26 -6.51 33.40 10.85
CA ILE A 26 -7.42 33.85 9.80
C ILE A 26 -8.86 33.68 10.26
N VAL A 27 -9.75 34.55 9.79
CA VAL A 27 -11.16 34.57 10.21
C VAL A 27 -11.98 33.45 9.53
N ARG A 28 -11.56 32.98 8.35
CA ARG A 28 -12.31 31.96 7.60
C ARG A 28 -11.44 31.11 6.68
N ASN A 29 -11.91 29.88 6.42
CA ASN A 29 -11.30 28.95 5.49
C ASN A 29 -11.81 29.19 4.05
N VAL A 30 -11.03 29.86 3.21
CA VAL A 30 -11.43 30.15 1.82
C VAL A 30 -11.57 28.91 0.94
N ALA A 31 -10.96 27.79 1.30
CA ALA A 31 -11.05 26.56 0.50
C ALA A 31 -12.42 25.87 0.59
N GLU A 32 -13.25 26.23 1.58
CA GLU A 32 -14.61 25.71 1.73
C GLU A 32 -15.58 26.28 0.69
N ALA A 33 -15.27 27.46 0.14
CA ALA A 33 -16.05 28.07 -0.94
C ALA A 33 -15.84 27.39 -2.30
N VAL A 34 -14.85 26.50 -2.42
CA VAL A 34 -14.50 25.83 -3.68
C VAL A 34 -14.86 24.36 -3.61
N THR A 35 -15.60 23.87 -4.61
CA THR A 35 -15.91 22.45 -4.75
C THR A 35 -14.80 21.74 -5.54
N PRO A 36 -14.09 20.75 -4.98
CA PRO A 36 -13.04 20.04 -5.70
C PRO A 36 -13.62 19.20 -6.85
N PRO A 37 -12.83 18.91 -7.90
CA PRO A 37 -13.31 18.13 -9.03
C PRO A 37 -13.71 16.72 -8.61
N LYS A 38 -14.80 16.22 -9.22
CA LYS A 38 -15.21 14.82 -9.04
C LYS A 38 -14.17 13.89 -9.66
N THR A 39 -13.72 12.93 -8.86
CA THR A 39 -12.78 11.90 -9.30
C THR A 39 -13.58 10.71 -9.81
N LYS A 40 -13.42 10.35 -11.09
CA LYS A 40 -13.99 9.11 -11.60
C LYS A 40 -13.35 7.94 -10.87
N LYS A 41 -14.16 7.08 -10.26
CA LYS A 41 -13.67 5.78 -9.75
C LYS A 41 -13.39 4.93 -10.98
N VAL A 42 -12.12 4.62 -11.21
CA VAL A 42 -11.75 3.61 -12.21
C VAL A 42 -12.02 2.26 -11.56
N GLU A 43 -12.85 1.44 -12.19
CA GLU A 43 -13.06 0.07 -11.76
C GLU A 43 -11.76 -0.70 -11.91
N MET A 44 -11.32 -1.35 -10.83
CA MET A 44 -10.09 -2.11 -10.83
C MET A 44 -10.36 -3.45 -11.52
N GLN A 45 -9.75 -3.66 -12.69
CA GLN A 45 -9.81 -4.94 -13.40
C GLN A 45 -9.00 -5.97 -12.62
N THR A 46 -9.68 -6.87 -11.93
CA THR A 46 -9.06 -7.97 -11.18
C THR A 46 -8.97 -9.23 -12.01
N TRP A 47 -7.94 -10.02 -11.79
CA TRP A 47 -7.83 -11.33 -12.42
C TRP A 47 -8.81 -12.32 -11.81
N ASN A 48 -9.40 -13.16 -12.65
CA ASN A 48 -10.13 -14.33 -12.20
C ASN A 48 -9.15 -15.48 -11.84
N ASN A 49 -9.67 -16.55 -11.24
CA ASN A 49 -8.87 -17.68 -10.77
C ASN A 49 -8.09 -18.37 -11.91
N GLU A 50 -8.67 -18.46 -13.11
CA GLU A 50 -8.01 -19.08 -14.27
C GLU A 50 -6.83 -18.24 -14.77
N GLN A 51 -7.00 -16.93 -14.83
CA GLN A 51 -5.96 -15.99 -15.20
C GLN A 51 -4.79 -16.02 -14.21
N VAL A 52 -5.09 -16.06 -12.91
CA VAL A 52 -4.09 -16.23 -11.84
C VAL A 52 -3.33 -17.53 -12.02
N LYS A 53 -4.04 -18.66 -12.22
CA LYS A 53 -3.43 -19.98 -12.41
C LYS A 53 -2.53 -20.00 -13.65
N ARG A 54 -3.00 -19.45 -14.77
CA ARG A 54 -2.24 -19.35 -16.02
C ARG A 54 -0.99 -18.50 -15.85
N PHE A 55 -1.08 -17.37 -15.16
CA PHE A 55 0.06 -16.51 -14.87
C PHE A 55 1.11 -17.25 -14.02
N LEU A 56 0.69 -17.87 -12.91
CA LEU A 56 1.59 -18.60 -12.03
C LEU A 56 2.29 -19.75 -12.75
N GLN A 57 1.56 -20.52 -13.56
CA GLN A 57 2.13 -21.58 -14.40
C GLN A 57 3.22 -21.07 -15.35
N LYS A 58 2.97 -19.95 -16.05
CA LYS A 58 3.97 -19.37 -16.94
C LYS A 58 5.17 -18.77 -16.22
N SER A 59 4.98 -18.30 -14.99
CA SER A 59 6.06 -17.70 -14.21
C SER A 59 6.94 -18.72 -13.49
N ARG A 60 6.60 -20.02 -13.52
CA ARG A 60 7.18 -21.07 -12.66
C ARG A 60 8.70 -21.20 -12.77
N ASP A 61 9.24 -21.02 -13.97
CA ASP A 61 10.69 -21.14 -14.23
C ASP A 61 11.45 -19.81 -14.06
N THR A 62 10.76 -18.76 -13.61
CA THR A 62 11.36 -17.45 -13.37
C THR A 62 11.81 -17.30 -11.92
N VAL A 63 12.89 -16.55 -11.70
CA VAL A 63 13.37 -16.17 -10.35
C VAL A 63 12.31 -15.42 -9.53
N TYR A 64 11.29 -14.85 -10.18
CA TYR A 64 10.22 -14.09 -9.54
C TYR A 64 9.04 -14.95 -9.08
N PHE A 65 8.99 -16.24 -9.45
CA PHE A 65 7.91 -17.14 -9.06
C PHE A 65 7.59 -17.11 -7.56
N PRO A 66 8.58 -17.21 -6.63
CA PRO A 66 8.29 -17.20 -5.20
C PRO A 66 7.65 -15.88 -4.74
N ILE A 67 8.04 -14.76 -5.36
CA ILE A 67 7.49 -13.42 -5.06
C ILE A 67 6.03 -13.36 -5.49
N TYR A 68 5.72 -13.78 -6.72
CA TYR A 68 4.36 -13.78 -7.24
C TYR A 68 3.45 -14.72 -6.46
N GLN A 69 3.91 -15.95 -6.22
CA GLN A 69 3.17 -16.94 -5.45
C GLN A 69 2.84 -16.41 -4.05
N THR A 70 3.81 -15.81 -3.38
CA THR A 70 3.63 -15.24 -2.03
C THR A 70 2.65 -14.07 -2.07
N ALA A 71 2.82 -13.11 -2.98
CA ALA A 71 1.95 -11.95 -3.09
C ALA A 71 0.48 -12.34 -3.34
N ILE A 72 0.24 -13.30 -4.24
CA ILE A 72 -1.10 -13.77 -4.58
C ILE A 72 -1.73 -14.56 -3.44
N SER A 73 -0.95 -15.41 -2.74
CA SER A 73 -1.47 -16.26 -1.67
C SER A 73 -1.75 -15.51 -0.36
N THR A 74 -1.01 -14.42 -0.11
CA THR A 74 -1.05 -13.67 1.18
C THR A 74 -1.74 -12.32 1.10
N GLY A 75 -1.90 -11.75 -0.11
CA GLY A 75 -2.39 -10.38 -0.29
C GLY A 75 -1.44 -9.30 0.24
N MET A 76 -0.16 -9.63 0.47
CA MET A 76 0.84 -8.68 0.93
C MET A 76 1.12 -7.60 -0.12
N ARG A 77 1.42 -6.38 0.34
CA ARG A 77 1.87 -5.32 -0.56
C ARG A 77 3.26 -5.66 -1.11
N ARG A 78 3.54 -5.23 -2.34
CA ARG A 78 4.84 -5.49 -3.00
C ARG A 78 6.06 -5.18 -2.11
N GLY A 79 6.06 -4.04 -1.43
CA GLY A 79 7.16 -3.67 -0.53
C GLY A 79 7.28 -4.59 0.70
N GLU A 80 6.16 -5.12 1.19
CA GLU A 80 6.14 -6.09 2.29
C GLU A 80 6.76 -7.42 1.83
N VAL A 81 6.38 -7.94 0.64
CA VAL A 81 6.94 -9.19 0.10
C VAL A 81 8.45 -9.07 -0.14
N LEU A 82 8.89 -7.95 -0.72
CA LEU A 82 10.30 -7.67 -0.94
C LEU A 82 11.07 -7.36 0.35
N GLY A 83 10.36 -7.13 1.46
CA GLY A 83 10.92 -6.83 2.77
C GLY A 83 11.11 -8.06 3.67
N ILE A 84 10.66 -9.25 3.26
CA ILE A 84 10.74 -10.47 4.08
C ILE A 84 12.21 -10.88 4.26
N ARG A 85 12.61 -11.21 5.49
CA ARG A 85 13.87 -11.89 5.81
C ARG A 85 13.62 -13.32 6.28
N TRP A 86 14.64 -14.17 6.23
CA TRP A 86 14.53 -15.56 6.72
C TRP A 86 14.05 -15.67 8.17
N GLN A 87 14.51 -14.78 9.05
CA GLN A 87 14.07 -14.68 10.45
C GLN A 87 12.59 -14.32 10.65
N ASP A 88 11.92 -13.88 9.59
CA ASP A 88 10.50 -13.47 9.63
C ASP A 88 9.57 -14.62 9.21
N ILE A 89 10.11 -15.80 8.91
CA ILE A 89 9.35 -16.98 8.51
C ILE A 89 9.43 -18.03 9.61
N ASP A 90 8.25 -18.43 10.08
CA ASP A 90 8.09 -19.54 11.01
C ASP A 90 7.47 -20.71 10.24
N PHE A 91 8.33 -21.66 9.90
CA PHE A 91 7.94 -22.83 9.11
C PHE A 91 7.10 -23.83 9.91
N ASP A 92 7.30 -23.90 11.23
CA ASP A 92 6.57 -24.81 12.11
C ASP A 92 5.11 -24.38 12.23
N ASN A 93 4.89 -23.08 12.41
CA ASN A 93 3.54 -22.50 12.54
C ASN A 93 2.95 -22.02 11.21
N GLN A 94 3.70 -22.13 10.10
CA GLN A 94 3.31 -21.65 8.77
C GLN A 94 2.93 -20.15 8.73
N LEU A 95 3.70 -19.33 9.45
CA LEU A 95 3.48 -17.90 9.59
C LEU A 95 4.58 -17.08 8.91
N ILE A 96 4.15 -15.97 8.32
CA ILE A 96 5.05 -14.91 7.85
C ILE A 96 4.79 -13.67 8.69
N TYR A 97 5.83 -13.16 9.36
CA TYR A 97 5.79 -11.92 10.13
C TYR A 97 6.13 -10.72 9.23
N VAL A 98 5.16 -9.84 9.00
CA VAL A 98 5.41 -8.61 8.25
C VAL A 98 6.01 -7.56 9.18
N ARG A 99 7.35 -7.46 9.19
CA ARG A 99 8.10 -6.55 10.07
C ARG A 99 8.73 -5.34 9.39
N GLN A 100 8.80 -5.35 8.07
CA GLN A 100 9.32 -4.22 7.30
C GLN A 100 8.78 -4.21 5.87
N THR A 101 8.98 -3.09 5.20
CA THR A 101 8.68 -2.88 3.79
C THR A 101 9.92 -2.33 3.10
N LEU A 102 10.28 -2.89 1.95
CA LEU A 102 11.29 -2.33 1.07
C LEU A 102 10.65 -1.23 0.22
N GLN A 103 11.18 -0.01 0.31
CA GLN A 103 10.71 1.11 -0.48
C GLN A 103 11.86 1.94 -1.06
N PRO A 104 11.73 2.45 -2.29
CA PRO A 104 12.68 3.39 -2.84
C PRO A 104 12.51 4.77 -2.19
N ILE A 105 13.62 5.40 -1.82
CA ILE A 105 13.68 6.78 -1.34
C ILE A 105 14.54 7.58 -2.33
N LEU A 106 14.00 8.72 -2.78
CA LEU A 106 14.70 9.61 -3.69
C LEU A 106 16.06 9.99 -3.07
N LYS A 107 17.14 9.84 -3.85
CA LYS A 107 18.54 10.08 -3.44
C LYS A 107 19.15 9.10 -2.42
N GLN A 108 18.40 8.16 -1.83
CA GLN A 108 18.91 7.20 -0.84
C GLN A 108 18.82 5.73 -1.32
N GLY A 109 18.23 5.49 -2.49
CA GLY A 109 18.11 4.14 -3.05
C GLY A 109 17.01 3.33 -2.35
N LEU A 110 17.23 2.03 -2.20
CA LEU A 110 16.29 1.12 -1.54
C LEU A 110 16.51 1.14 -0.03
N THR A 111 15.44 1.33 0.73
CA THR A 111 15.51 1.38 2.19
C THR A 111 14.42 0.52 2.80
N PHE A 112 14.77 -0.20 3.87
CA PHE A 112 13.81 -0.90 4.71
C PHE A 112 13.18 0.08 5.71
N LYS A 113 11.85 0.08 5.78
CA LYS A 113 11.10 0.81 6.81
C LYS A 113 10.15 -0.11 7.54
N GLU A 114 9.81 0.24 8.76
CA GLU A 114 8.71 -0.44 9.46
C GLU A 114 7.38 -0.27 8.69
N PRO A 115 6.46 -1.24 8.77
CA PRO A 115 5.16 -1.14 8.14
C PRO A 115 4.42 0.09 8.66
N LYS A 116 3.73 0.82 7.77
CA LYS A 116 2.98 2.04 8.11
C LYS A 116 1.93 1.87 9.23
N SER A 117 1.56 0.64 9.60
CA SER A 117 0.63 0.38 10.71
C SER A 117 1.28 0.26 12.09
N GLY A 118 2.62 0.27 12.21
CA GLY A 118 3.33 0.08 13.49
C GLY A 118 3.06 -1.27 14.19
N LYS A 119 2.29 -2.16 13.55
CA LYS A 119 1.93 -3.47 14.07
C LYS A 119 2.49 -4.53 13.13
N SER A 120 3.37 -5.37 13.66
CA SER A 120 3.74 -6.61 13.00
C SER A 120 2.47 -7.45 12.87
N ARG A 121 2.10 -7.80 11.64
CA ARG A 121 0.98 -8.71 11.38
C ARG A 121 1.54 -10.05 10.94
N SER A 122 0.98 -11.13 11.44
CA SER A 122 1.25 -12.49 10.96
C SER A 122 0.25 -12.82 9.85
N ILE A 123 0.71 -13.52 8.81
CA ILE A 123 -0.14 -14.01 7.75
C ILE A 123 0.05 -15.52 7.64
N THR A 124 -1.05 -16.25 7.69
CA THR A 124 -1.08 -17.70 7.51
C THR A 124 -1.20 -18.03 6.02
N ARG A 125 -0.66 -19.18 5.60
CA ARG A 125 -0.69 -19.69 4.21
C ARG A 125 -2.09 -19.73 3.55
N ASN A 126 -3.17 -19.74 4.33
CA ASN A 126 -4.56 -19.76 3.84
C ASN A 126 -5.24 -18.37 3.79
N GLY A 127 -4.50 -17.27 3.87
CA GLY A 127 -5.04 -15.91 3.76
C GLY A 127 -5.98 -15.48 4.91
N LYS A 128 -6.17 -16.33 5.93
CA LYS A 128 -6.87 -15.99 7.16
C LYS A 128 -5.90 -15.30 8.12
N LEU A 129 -6.23 -14.04 8.43
CA LEU A 129 -5.62 -13.26 9.50
C LEU A 129 -6.10 -13.84 10.84
N ASN A 130 -5.18 -14.03 11.79
CA ASN A 130 -5.52 -14.11 13.22
C ASN A 130 -5.32 -12.73 13.85
#